data_AF-A0A8B6E4K7-F1
#
_entry.id   AF-A0A8B6E4K7-F1
#
_cell.length_a   1.000
_cell.length_b   1.000
_cell.length_c   1.000
_cell.angle_alpha   90.00
_cell.angle_beta   90.00
_cell.angle_gamma   90.00
#
_symmetry.space_group_name_H-M   'P 1'
#
loop_
_entity.id
_entity.type
_entity.pdbx_description
1 polymer ?
#
loop_
_entity_poly.entity_id
_entity_poly.type
_entity_poly.pdbx_seq_one_letter_code
_entity_poly.pdbx_strand_id
1 'polypeptide(L)'
;GVLCSYLIGSVIMFVVILMFIPFGLLYTNGCRYLNDGVENIERFEFVVSESLGYNISEFIDPKGKSGGKITVGSILGNCKKNMGVYSAFHLENLFSLDEILNMTKITSEIDKIVEEGSKASLGNITIIPDDLKTQLNDFAGSGITNISFTQYDEVLNKDSVPNLNSIMDELKRTAHLMWEAGENVTAKQLLNEWEKLLRIQEHEIPLINQAKGNLTGALDNLRNQTNLNVQVQNVIDSLTTSQNTFNRESTGILEKSLVATSQQLVSTVSDQLNKVKTDIRSYGKCEPVYKNVQKLSDAFCVTFLDPVNSIWFGLGWGLAFFIPAIIFALLTVNLYQREEPYDTSFHRTRKMLKARDKEESTFDNPDIDRYQGQGYDAYGGPGADNIPLTGSMYY
;
A
#
# COMPACT_ATOMS: atom_id res chain seq x y z
N GLY A 1 35.74 -66.02 2.20
CA GLY A 1 36.30 -64.69 1.93
C GLY A 1 35.97 -64.23 0.52
N VAL A 2 36.80 -64.60 -0.45
CA VAL A 2 36.75 -64.09 -1.85
C VAL A 2 35.44 -64.39 -2.59
N LEU A 3 34.87 -65.59 -2.41
CA LEU A 3 33.58 -65.95 -3.03
C LEU A 3 32.43 -65.09 -2.49
N CYS A 4 32.39 -64.84 -1.17
CA CYS A 4 31.36 -64.01 -0.54
C CYS A 4 31.47 -62.54 -1.00
N SER A 5 32.68 -61.99 -1.13
CA SER A 5 32.88 -60.64 -1.66
C SER A 5 32.44 -60.51 -3.12
N TYR A 6 32.63 -61.55 -3.94
CA TYR A 6 32.17 -61.55 -5.33
C TYR A 6 30.64 -61.57 -5.44
N LEU A 7 29.97 -62.44 -4.66
CA LEU A 7 28.51 -62.52 -4.65
C LEU A 7 27.87 -61.23 -4.14
N ILE A 8 28.35 -60.68 -3.02
CA ILE A 8 27.84 -59.43 -2.45
C ILE A 8 28.15 -58.25 -3.38
N GLY A 9 29.36 -58.16 -3.93
CA GLY A 9 29.75 -57.10 -4.86
C GLY A 9 28.92 -57.10 -6.15
N SER A 10 28.62 -58.29 -6.69
CA SER A 10 27.77 -58.42 -7.88
C SER A 10 26.33 -57.96 -7.61
N VAL A 11 25.76 -58.29 -6.45
CA VAL A 11 24.43 -57.82 -6.04
C VAL A 11 24.42 -56.31 -5.83
N ILE A 12 25.42 -55.74 -5.16
CA ILE A 12 25.52 -54.29 -4.94
C ILE A 12 25.68 -53.57 -6.29
N MET A 13 26.50 -54.09 -7.20
CA MET A 13 26.68 -53.51 -8.55
C MET A 13 25.36 -53.47 -9.32
N PHE A 14 24.57 -54.55 -9.26
CA PHE A 14 23.25 -54.59 -9.89
C PHE A 14 22.30 -53.55 -9.28
N VAL A 15 22.25 -53.45 -7.95
CA VAL A 15 21.42 -52.46 -7.24
C VAL A 15 21.85 -51.02 -7.57
N VAL A 16 23.15 -50.74 -7.63
CA VAL A 16 23.68 -49.41 -8.00
C VAL A 16 23.21 -49.02 -9.40
N ILE A 17 23.32 -49.91 -10.39
CA ILE A 17 22.87 -49.62 -11.76
C ILE A 17 21.35 -49.40 -11.80
N LEU A 18 20.59 -50.26 -11.13
CA LEU A 18 19.14 -50.19 -11.08
C LEU A 18 18.64 -48.89 -10.46
N MET A 19 19.32 -48.36 -9.44
CA MET A 19 18.94 -47.12 -8.77
C MET A 19 19.53 -45.88 -9.48
N PHE A 20 20.78 -45.92 -9.93
CA PHE A 20 21.45 -44.76 -10.53
C PHE A 20 20.79 -44.28 -11.82
N ILE A 21 20.37 -45.20 -12.70
CA ILE A 21 19.73 -44.85 -13.97
C ILE A 21 18.43 -44.05 -13.77
N PRO A 22 17.41 -44.54 -13.03
CA PRO A 22 16.15 -43.81 -12.86
C PRO A 22 16.33 -42.52 -12.06
N PHE A 23 17.14 -42.50 -10.99
CA PHE A 23 17.36 -41.27 -10.22
C PHE A 23 18.14 -40.22 -11.04
N GLY A 24 19.13 -40.64 -11.84
CA GLY A 24 19.87 -39.75 -12.72
C GLY A 24 19.00 -39.17 -13.85
N LEU A 25 18.10 -39.97 -14.42
CA LEU A 25 17.12 -39.50 -15.41
C LEU A 25 16.10 -38.55 -14.79
N LEU A 26 15.60 -38.86 -13.58
CA LEU A 26 14.68 -38.01 -12.84
C LEU A 26 15.32 -36.65 -12.51
N TYR A 27 16.59 -36.66 -12.12
CA TYR A 27 17.34 -35.42 -11.86
C TYR A 27 17.52 -34.59 -13.14
N THR A 28 18.04 -35.22 -14.19
CA THR A 28 18.41 -34.53 -15.44
C THR A 28 17.20 -33.98 -16.18
N ASN A 29 16.12 -34.78 -16.25
CA ASN A 29 14.94 -34.42 -17.02
C ASN A 29 13.88 -33.69 -16.20
N GLY A 30 13.90 -33.76 -14.87
CA GLY A 30 12.91 -33.11 -14.00
C GLY A 30 13.54 -32.00 -13.16
N CYS A 31 14.31 -32.40 -12.15
CA CYS A 31 14.82 -31.50 -11.11
C CYS A 31 15.71 -30.37 -11.64
N ARG A 32 16.48 -30.60 -12.71
CA ARG A 32 17.28 -29.55 -13.34
C ARG A 32 16.43 -28.35 -13.78
N TYR A 33 15.26 -28.60 -14.36
CA TYR A 33 14.36 -27.53 -14.83
C TYR A 33 13.60 -26.85 -13.69
N LEU A 34 13.23 -27.60 -12.64
CA LEU A 34 12.52 -27.05 -11.49
C LEU A 34 13.43 -26.25 -10.56
N ASN A 35 14.71 -26.60 -10.47
CA ASN A 35 15.72 -25.83 -9.74
C ASN A 35 15.98 -24.47 -10.41
N ASP A 36 15.96 -24.39 -11.76
CA ASP A 36 16.05 -23.12 -12.49
C ASP A 36 14.80 -22.23 -12.29
N GLY A 37 13.66 -22.86 -12.00
CA GLY A 37 12.42 -22.20 -11.59
C GLY A 37 11.20 -23.12 -11.72
N VAL A 38 10.36 -23.17 -10.68
CA VAL A 38 9.16 -24.02 -10.68
C VAL A 38 8.10 -23.64 -11.72
N GLU A 39 8.18 -22.45 -12.33
CA GLU A 39 7.35 -22.10 -13.48
C GLU A 39 7.59 -23.00 -14.70
N ASN A 40 8.75 -23.69 -14.78
CA ASN A 40 9.06 -24.62 -15.86
C ASN A 40 8.30 -25.96 -15.76
N ILE A 41 7.42 -26.13 -14.76
CA ILE A 41 6.63 -27.34 -14.55
C ILE A 41 5.66 -27.65 -15.70
N GLU A 42 5.39 -26.69 -16.60
CA GLU A 42 4.55 -26.87 -17.80
C GLU A 42 4.99 -28.07 -18.64
N ARG A 43 6.30 -28.36 -18.67
CA ARG A 43 6.87 -29.50 -19.40
C ARG A 43 6.45 -30.86 -18.82
N PHE A 44 6.03 -30.90 -17.56
CA PHE A 44 5.58 -32.11 -16.86
C PHE A 44 4.08 -32.12 -16.58
N GLU A 45 3.31 -31.14 -17.05
CA GLU A 45 1.87 -31.08 -16.82
C GLU A 45 1.14 -32.33 -17.30
N PHE A 46 1.61 -32.97 -18.38
CA PHE A 46 1.08 -34.24 -18.84
C PHE A 46 1.25 -35.34 -17.78
N VAL A 47 2.46 -35.48 -17.22
CA VAL A 47 2.78 -36.48 -16.20
C VAL A 47 2.03 -36.21 -14.89
N VAL A 48 1.95 -34.93 -14.51
CA VAL A 48 1.23 -34.50 -13.31
C VAL A 48 -0.28 -34.76 -13.45
N SER A 49 -0.87 -34.41 -14.59
CA SER A 49 -2.31 -34.61 -14.82
C SER A 49 -2.69 -36.10 -14.92
N GLU A 50 -1.85 -36.94 -15.53
CA GLU A 50 -2.04 -38.39 -15.56
C GLU A 50 -1.88 -39.02 -14.16
N SER A 51 -0.92 -38.56 -13.36
CA SER A 51 -0.70 -39.07 -12.00
C SER A 51 -1.77 -38.65 -10.99
N LEU A 52 -2.36 -37.46 -11.14
CA LEU A 52 -3.40 -36.93 -10.26
C LEU A 52 -4.82 -37.28 -10.74
N GLY A 53 -4.96 -37.89 -11.94
CA GLY A 53 -6.25 -38.23 -12.54
C GLY A 53 -7.14 -37.01 -12.84
N TYR A 54 -6.57 -35.81 -12.89
CA TYR A 54 -7.30 -34.56 -13.07
C TYR A 54 -6.49 -33.53 -13.86
N ASN A 55 -7.13 -32.85 -14.80
CA ASN A 55 -6.51 -31.80 -15.59
C ASN A 55 -6.61 -30.45 -14.87
N ILE A 56 -5.51 -29.97 -14.29
CA ILE A 56 -5.46 -28.72 -13.52
C ILE A 56 -5.91 -27.52 -14.39
N SER A 57 -5.67 -27.56 -15.70
CA SER A 57 -6.12 -26.52 -16.64
C SER A 57 -7.66 -26.45 -16.73
N GLU A 58 -8.35 -27.59 -16.59
CA GLU A 58 -9.82 -27.68 -16.60
C GLU A 58 -10.45 -27.20 -15.29
N PHE A 59 -9.77 -27.34 -14.15
CA PHE A 59 -10.24 -26.75 -12.88
C PHE A 59 -10.17 -25.22 -12.91
N ILE A 60 -9.10 -24.70 -13.54
CA ILE A 60 -8.80 -23.27 -13.55
C ILE A 60 -9.62 -22.55 -14.64
N ASP A 61 -9.86 -23.19 -15.79
CA ASP A 61 -10.77 -22.69 -16.81
C ASP A 61 -11.81 -23.75 -17.21
N PRO A 62 -12.84 -24.00 -16.37
CA PRO A 62 -13.85 -25.03 -16.62
C PRO A 62 -14.77 -24.72 -17.80
N LYS A 63 -14.70 -23.51 -18.37
CA LYS A 63 -15.57 -23.09 -19.49
C LYS A 63 -14.79 -22.79 -20.76
N GLY A 64 -13.45 -22.96 -20.77
CA GLY A 64 -12.60 -22.58 -21.91
C GLY A 64 -12.77 -21.11 -22.31
N LYS A 65 -13.11 -20.25 -21.36
CA LYS A 65 -13.43 -18.83 -21.61
C LYS A 65 -12.19 -17.95 -21.61
N SER A 66 -11.10 -18.44 -21.04
CA SER A 66 -9.79 -17.84 -21.25
C SER A 66 -9.44 -18.05 -22.71
N GLY A 67 -9.19 -16.97 -23.46
CA GLY A 67 -8.74 -17.03 -24.86
C GLY A 67 -7.39 -17.74 -25.09
N GLY A 68 -6.89 -18.50 -24.11
CA GLY A 68 -5.72 -19.37 -24.15
C GLY A 68 -5.73 -20.37 -22.98
N LYS A 69 -5.02 -21.49 -23.14
CA LYS A 69 -4.84 -22.52 -22.09
C LYS A 69 -4.10 -21.91 -20.90
N ILE A 70 -4.76 -21.81 -19.74
CA ILE A 70 -4.10 -21.42 -18.49
C ILE A 70 -3.33 -22.64 -17.97
N THR A 71 -2.01 -22.50 -17.86
CA THR A 71 -1.07 -23.50 -17.33
C THR A 71 -0.65 -23.14 -15.91
N VAL A 72 -0.25 -24.14 -15.14
CA VAL A 72 0.29 -23.96 -13.78
C VAL A 72 1.58 -23.16 -13.82
N GLY A 73 2.41 -23.37 -14.83
CA GLY A 73 3.65 -22.61 -15.00
C GLY A 73 3.42 -21.13 -15.26
N SER A 74 2.43 -20.75 -16.08
CA SER A 74 2.06 -19.36 -16.31
C SER A 74 1.63 -18.67 -15.01
N ILE A 75 0.82 -19.34 -14.19
CA ILE A 75 0.40 -18.83 -12.88
C ILE A 75 1.61 -18.65 -11.96
N LEU A 76 2.48 -19.67 -11.86
CA LEU A 76 3.69 -19.60 -11.05
C LEU A 76 4.63 -18.50 -11.53
N GLY A 77 4.76 -18.30 -12.85
CA GLY A 77 5.54 -17.21 -13.45
C GLY A 77 4.97 -15.83 -13.13
N ASN A 78 3.64 -15.68 -13.13
CA ASN A 78 2.97 -14.46 -12.68
C ASN A 78 3.17 -14.23 -11.17
N CYS A 79 3.12 -15.29 -10.37
CA CYS A 79 3.39 -15.21 -8.94
C CYS A 79 4.85 -14.89 -8.60
N LYS A 80 5.81 -15.37 -9.40
CA LYS A 80 7.22 -14.96 -9.32
C LYS A 80 7.38 -13.45 -9.50
N LYS A 81 6.54 -12.83 -10.35
CA LYS A 81 6.49 -11.37 -10.57
C LYS A 81 5.71 -10.60 -9.51
N ASN A 82 5.29 -11.26 -8.43
CA ASN A 82 4.52 -10.66 -7.34
C ASN A 82 3.21 -9.97 -7.82
N MET A 83 2.54 -10.62 -8.77
CA MET A 83 1.20 -10.21 -9.19
C MET A 83 0.17 -10.55 -8.11
N GLY A 84 -0.96 -9.84 -8.10
CA GLY A 84 -2.10 -10.20 -7.25
C GLY A 84 -2.77 -11.47 -7.76
N VAL A 85 -3.42 -12.24 -6.88
CA VAL A 85 -4.07 -13.52 -7.21
C VAL A 85 -5.02 -13.37 -8.40
N TYR A 86 -5.82 -12.29 -8.43
CA TYR A 86 -6.78 -12.07 -9.52
C TYR A 86 -6.10 -12.05 -10.88
N SER A 87 -5.02 -11.28 -11.02
CA SER A 87 -4.27 -11.17 -12.29
C SER A 87 -3.35 -12.36 -12.54
N ALA A 88 -2.82 -13.00 -11.50
CA ALA A 88 -1.92 -14.14 -11.67
C ALA A 88 -2.64 -15.38 -12.20
N PHE A 89 -3.89 -15.58 -11.78
CA PHE A 89 -4.75 -16.70 -12.19
C PHE A 89 -5.62 -16.37 -13.42
N HIS A 90 -5.46 -15.20 -14.03
CA HIS A 90 -6.27 -14.75 -15.16
C HIS A 90 -7.79 -14.81 -14.88
N LEU A 91 -8.20 -14.44 -13.66
CA LEU A 91 -9.60 -14.52 -13.24
C LEU A 91 -10.50 -13.55 -14.02
N GLU A 92 -9.95 -12.59 -14.75
CA GLU A 92 -10.69 -11.73 -15.68
C GLU A 92 -11.52 -12.51 -16.72
N ASN A 93 -11.09 -13.71 -17.08
CA ASN A 93 -11.79 -14.55 -18.06
C ASN A 93 -13.02 -15.26 -17.46
N LEU A 94 -13.05 -15.41 -16.13
CA LEU A 94 -14.17 -16.02 -15.40
C LEU A 94 -15.11 -14.98 -14.82
N PHE A 95 -14.55 -13.91 -14.25
CA PHE A 95 -15.26 -12.85 -13.55
C PHE A 95 -14.74 -11.49 -14.04
N SER A 96 -15.43 -10.89 -15.01
CA SER A 96 -15.05 -9.56 -15.47
C SER A 96 -15.42 -8.51 -14.42
N LEU A 97 -14.41 -7.86 -13.81
CA LEU A 97 -14.63 -6.71 -12.93
C LEU A 97 -15.32 -5.55 -13.66
N ASP A 98 -15.17 -5.45 -14.98
CA ASP A 98 -15.84 -4.43 -15.78
C ASP A 98 -17.34 -4.70 -15.96
N GLU A 99 -17.75 -5.98 -15.98
CA GLU A 99 -19.16 -6.36 -15.97
C GLU A 99 -19.79 -6.23 -14.58
N ILE A 100 -19.07 -6.66 -13.52
CA ILE A 100 -19.56 -6.64 -12.14
C ILE A 100 -19.66 -5.20 -11.60
N LEU A 101 -18.62 -4.40 -11.82
CA LEU A 101 -18.53 -3.01 -11.37
C LEU A 101 -18.88 -2.05 -12.53
N ASN A 102 -19.99 -2.33 -13.20
CA ASN A 102 -20.46 -1.56 -14.34
C ASN A 102 -21.30 -0.35 -13.88
N MET A 103 -20.90 0.86 -14.31
CA MET A 103 -21.58 2.11 -13.99
C MET A 103 -22.77 2.44 -14.88
N THR A 104 -22.98 1.75 -15.99
CA THR A 104 -24.04 2.11 -16.98
C THR A 104 -25.42 2.24 -16.36
N LYS A 105 -25.80 1.34 -15.43
CA LYS A 105 -27.09 1.45 -14.71
C LYS A 105 -27.14 2.72 -13.84
N ILE A 106 -26.09 2.99 -13.07
CA ILE A 106 -26.02 4.15 -12.16
C ILE A 106 -26.04 5.45 -12.97
N THR A 107 -25.21 5.56 -14.00
CA THR A 107 -25.19 6.72 -14.90
C THR A 107 -26.55 6.92 -15.56
N SER A 108 -27.21 5.84 -16.03
CA SER A 108 -28.54 5.97 -16.65
C SER A 108 -29.63 6.45 -15.69
N GLU A 109 -29.59 6.05 -14.41
CA GLU A 109 -30.54 6.54 -13.40
C GLU A 109 -30.25 7.99 -13.03
N ILE A 110 -28.98 8.37 -12.94
CA ILE A 110 -28.57 9.76 -12.70
C ILE A 110 -29.01 10.65 -13.88
N ASP A 111 -28.81 10.21 -15.12
CA ASP A 111 -29.22 10.96 -16.31
C ASP A 111 -30.74 11.19 -16.34
N LYS A 112 -31.55 10.19 -15.95
CA LYS A 112 -33.00 10.35 -15.80
C LYS A 112 -33.34 11.40 -14.74
N ILE A 113 -32.69 11.38 -13.59
CA ILE A 113 -32.92 12.37 -12.52
C ILE A 113 -32.55 13.78 -13.01
N VAL A 114 -31.47 13.93 -13.77
CA VAL A 114 -31.08 15.21 -14.37
C VAL A 114 -32.13 15.67 -15.38
N GLU A 115 -32.63 14.77 -16.23
CA GLU A 115 -33.64 15.07 -17.25
C GLU A 115 -35.00 15.42 -16.65
N GLU A 116 -35.41 14.74 -15.58
CA GLU A 116 -36.64 15.05 -14.85
C GLU A 116 -36.50 16.32 -14.01
N GLY A 117 -35.36 16.49 -13.34
CA GLY A 117 -35.08 17.66 -12.50
C GLY A 117 -34.88 18.95 -13.29
N SER A 118 -34.35 18.89 -14.53
CA SER A 118 -34.22 20.07 -15.40
C SER A 118 -35.57 20.56 -15.93
N LYS A 119 -36.58 19.69 -16.00
CA LYS A 119 -37.97 20.06 -16.32
C LYS A 119 -38.68 20.72 -15.14
N ALA A 120 -38.15 20.60 -13.92
CA ALA A 120 -38.72 21.26 -12.76
C ALA A 120 -38.39 22.76 -12.77
N SER A 121 -39.43 23.59 -12.68
CA SER A 121 -39.30 25.02 -12.49
C SER A 121 -39.22 25.34 -10.99
N LEU A 122 -38.27 26.19 -10.59
CA LEU A 122 -38.18 26.70 -9.20
C LEU A 122 -39.32 27.67 -8.85
N GLY A 123 -40.23 27.94 -9.78
CA GLY A 123 -41.27 28.95 -9.63
C GLY A 123 -40.70 30.37 -9.69
N ASN A 124 -41.60 31.34 -9.83
CA ASN A 124 -41.22 32.75 -9.73
C ASN A 124 -41.19 33.16 -8.26
N ILE A 125 -40.17 33.92 -7.87
CA ILE A 125 -40.09 34.57 -6.56
C ILE A 125 -40.53 36.03 -6.67
N THR A 126 -41.03 36.56 -5.57
CA THR A 126 -41.33 37.97 -5.38
C THR A 126 -40.40 38.52 -4.30
N ILE A 127 -39.35 39.24 -4.72
CA ILE A 127 -38.40 39.94 -3.85
C ILE A 127 -38.97 41.30 -3.43
N ILE A 128 -39.59 42.02 -4.37
CA ILE A 128 -40.21 43.33 -4.12
C ILE A 128 -41.70 43.26 -4.46
N PRO A 129 -42.56 42.95 -3.47
CA PRO A 129 -44.00 42.98 -3.67
C PRO A 129 -44.52 44.43 -3.84
N ASP A 130 -45.70 44.56 -4.44
CA ASP A 130 -46.25 45.86 -4.85
C ASP A 130 -46.49 46.79 -3.66
N ASP A 131 -46.85 46.26 -2.50
CA ASP A 131 -47.02 47.00 -1.25
C ASP A 131 -45.70 47.63 -0.77
N LEU A 132 -44.60 46.87 -0.81
CA LEU A 132 -43.27 47.38 -0.49
C LEU A 132 -42.83 48.45 -1.48
N LYS A 133 -43.12 48.26 -2.77
CA LYS A 133 -42.83 49.27 -3.80
C LYS A 133 -43.60 50.56 -3.56
N THR A 134 -44.87 50.47 -3.20
CA THR A 134 -45.67 51.64 -2.82
C THR A 134 -45.13 52.31 -1.57
N GLN A 135 -44.83 51.55 -0.51
CA GLN A 135 -44.25 52.11 0.73
C GLN A 135 -42.92 52.83 0.51
N LEU A 136 -42.06 52.29 -0.35
CA LEU A 136 -40.80 52.92 -0.73
C LEU A 136 -41.05 54.23 -1.49
N ASN A 137 -41.96 54.22 -2.47
CA ASN A 137 -42.35 55.43 -3.19
C ASN A 137 -42.99 56.49 -2.28
N ASP A 138 -43.83 56.08 -1.33
CA ASP A 138 -44.44 56.96 -0.34
C ASP A 138 -43.39 57.55 0.60
N PHE A 139 -42.38 56.76 1.00
CA PHE A 139 -41.24 57.24 1.77
C PHE A 139 -40.42 58.28 1.00
N ALA A 140 -40.13 58.02 -0.28
CA ALA A 140 -39.48 59.00 -1.18
C ALA A 140 -40.35 60.26 -1.38
N GLY A 141 -41.68 60.10 -1.37
CA GLY A 141 -42.68 61.16 -1.54
C GLY A 141 -43.12 61.85 -0.25
N SER A 142 -42.53 61.53 0.90
CA SER A 142 -42.91 62.06 2.23
C SER A 142 -42.70 63.57 2.41
N GLY A 143 -42.14 64.25 1.40
CA GLY A 143 -41.89 65.69 1.41
C GLY A 143 -40.55 66.08 2.02
N ILE A 144 -39.75 65.12 2.51
CA ILE A 144 -38.37 65.36 2.99
C ILE A 144 -37.49 65.97 1.89
N THR A 145 -37.74 65.61 0.62
CA THR A 145 -37.05 66.17 -0.55
C THR A 145 -37.48 67.58 -0.92
N ASN A 146 -38.62 68.06 -0.38
CA ASN A 146 -39.21 69.36 -0.72
C ASN A 146 -38.70 70.49 0.18
N ILE A 147 -37.78 70.21 1.09
CA ILE A 147 -37.15 71.22 1.94
C ILE A 147 -36.33 72.16 1.06
N SER A 148 -36.78 73.40 0.95
CA SER A 148 -36.06 74.45 0.22
C SER A 148 -34.89 74.96 1.07
N PHE A 149 -33.68 74.49 0.75
CA PHE A 149 -32.45 74.94 1.40
C PHE A 149 -32.04 76.38 1.02
N THR A 150 -32.57 76.91 -0.08
CA THR A 150 -32.18 78.24 -0.61
C THR A 150 -32.48 79.38 0.36
N GLN A 151 -33.59 79.31 1.10
CA GLN A 151 -33.93 80.33 2.10
C GLN A 151 -32.95 80.35 3.28
N TYR A 152 -32.45 79.18 3.67
CA TYR A 152 -31.45 79.06 4.72
C TYR A 152 -30.08 79.54 4.21
N ASP A 153 -29.71 79.19 2.98
CA ASP A 153 -28.50 79.67 2.32
C ASP A 153 -28.48 81.20 2.23
N GLU A 154 -29.60 81.84 1.87
CA GLU A 154 -29.73 83.30 1.83
C GLU A 154 -29.53 83.97 3.18
N VAL A 155 -30.09 83.41 4.26
CA VAL A 155 -29.93 83.95 5.62
C VAL A 155 -28.51 83.74 6.11
N LEU A 156 -27.95 82.55 5.90
CA LEU A 156 -26.58 82.23 6.28
C LEU A 156 -25.59 83.09 5.50
N ASN A 157 -25.82 83.41 4.23
CA ASN A 157 -24.91 84.22 3.42
C ASN A 157 -24.96 85.72 3.71
N LYS A 158 -25.84 86.21 4.59
CA LYS A 158 -25.81 87.61 5.03
C LYS A 158 -24.51 87.91 5.79
N ASP A 159 -23.91 89.06 5.49
CA ASP A 159 -22.71 89.53 6.17
C ASP A 159 -22.99 89.73 7.67
N SER A 160 -22.19 89.08 8.50
CA SER A 160 -22.27 89.18 9.95
C SER A 160 -21.51 90.43 10.39
N VAL A 161 -22.15 91.59 10.21
CA VAL A 161 -21.69 92.93 10.63
C VAL A 161 -20.51 93.48 9.79
N PRO A 162 -20.58 94.73 9.29
CA PRO A 162 -19.44 95.38 8.64
C PRO A 162 -18.24 95.47 9.59
N ASN A 163 -17.02 95.42 9.06
CA ASN A 163 -15.79 95.56 9.83
C ASN A 163 -15.82 96.83 10.71
N LEU A 164 -15.94 96.65 12.03
CA LEU A 164 -16.06 97.76 12.99
C LEU A 164 -14.71 98.43 13.28
N ASN A 165 -13.59 97.85 12.83
CA ASN A 165 -12.25 98.36 13.14
C ASN A 165 -12.06 99.81 12.69
N SER A 166 -12.54 100.19 11.50
CA SER A 166 -12.41 101.57 11.01
C SER A 166 -13.19 102.58 11.86
N ILE A 167 -14.37 102.19 12.34
CA ILE A 167 -15.19 103.01 13.24
C ILE A 167 -14.54 103.09 14.61
N MET A 168 -14.01 101.98 15.12
CA MET A 168 -13.31 101.91 16.40
C MET A 168 -12.04 102.76 16.40
N ASP A 169 -11.24 102.71 15.33
CA ASP A 169 -10.03 103.52 15.19
C ASP A 169 -10.36 105.02 15.19
N GLU A 170 -11.42 105.41 14.49
CA GLU A 170 -11.87 106.81 14.45
C GLU A 170 -12.44 107.27 15.80
N LEU A 171 -13.17 106.41 16.52
CA LEU A 171 -13.69 106.70 17.84
C LEU A 171 -12.56 106.92 18.85
N LYS A 172 -11.52 106.08 18.80
CA LYS A 172 -10.34 106.17 19.65
C LYS A 172 -9.52 107.43 19.35
N ARG A 173 -9.36 107.77 18.06
CA ARG A 173 -8.70 109.00 17.62
C ARG A 173 -9.43 110.24 18.10
N THR A 174 -10.76 110.27 17.96
CA THR A 174 -11.60 111.39 18.39
C THR A 174 -11.57 111.55 19.92
N ALA A 175 -11.59 110.45 20.66
CA ALA A 175 -11.47 110.49 22.12
C ALA A 175 -10.13 111.11 22.58
N HIS A 176 -9.02 110.80 21.90
CA HIS A 176 -7.71 111.39 22.17
C HIS A 176 -7.71 112.91 21.92
N LEU A 177 -8.28 113.38 20.81
CA LEU A 177 -8.37 114.81 20.51
C LEU A 177 -9.22 115.57 21.55
N MET A 178 -10.33 114.98 22.00
CA MET A 178 -11.18 115.57 23.05
C MET A 178 -10.46 115.66 24.40
N TRP A 179 -9.62 114.67 24.72
CA TRP A 179 -8.80 114.68 25.91
C TRP A 179 -7.77 115.82 25.89
N GLU A 180 -7.10 116.02 24.75
CA GLU A 180 -6.15 117.12 24.54
C GLU A 180 -6.82 118.49 24.58
N ALA A 181 -8.07 118.60 24.15
CA ALA A 181 -8.88 119.83 24.21
C ALA A 181 -9.44 120.15 25.62
N GLY A 182 -9.24 119.27 26.61
CA GLY A 182 -9.75 119.45 27.99
C GLY A 182 -11.18 118.95 28.22
N GLU A 183 -11.82 118.33 27.22
CA GLU A 183 -13.16 117.74 27.32
C GLU A 183 -13.13 116.29 27.85
N ASN A 184 -12.68 116.14 29.09
CA ASN A 184 -12.45 114.82 29.70
C ASN A 184 -13.71 113.93 29.82
N VAL A 185 -14.91 114.52 29.95
CA VAL A 185 -16.17 113.78 30.05
C VAL A 185 -16.53 113.15 28.69
N THR A 186 -16.46 113.94 27.61
CA THR A 186 -16.71 113.51 26.23
C THR A 186 -15.70 112.42 25.80
N ALA A 187 -14.42 112.61 26.13
CA ALA A 187 -13.36 111.63 25.85
C ALA A 187 -13.62 110.27 26.54
N LYS A 188 -14.02 110.29 27.82
CA LYS A 188 -14.38 109.06 28.55
C LYS A 188 -15.60 108.35 27.97
N GLN A 189 -16.61 109.09 27.53
CA GLN A 189 -17.80 108.51 26.89
C GLN A 189 -17.45 107.81 25.58
N LEU A 190 -16.61 108.44 24.73
CA LEU A 190 -16.16 107.85 23.47
C LEU A 190 -15.32 106.58 23.69
N LEU A 191 -14.45 106.56 24.70
CA LEU A 191 -13.68 105.36 25.06
C LEU A 191 -14.60 104.22 25.57
N ASN A 192 -15.65 104.54 26.32
CA ASN A 192 -16.62 103.55 26.79
C ASN A 192 -17.44 102.94 25.63
N GLU A 193 -17.79 103.73 24.62
CA GLU A 193 -18.42 103.19 23.40
C GLU A 193 -17.43 102.38 22.56
N TRP A 194 -16.16 102.79 22.50
CA TRP A 194 -15.10 102.01 21.84
C TRP A 194 -14.92 100.63 22.49
N GLU A 195 -14.91 100.56 23.82
CA GLU A 195 -14.77 99.30 24.55
C GLU A 195 -15.95 98.35 24.31
N LYS A 196 -17.17 98.88 24.18
CA LYS A 196 -18.35 98.09 23.77
C LYS A 196 -18.19 97.55 22.34
N LEU A 197 -17.74 98.37 21.40
CA LEU A 197 -17.48 97.94 20.01
C LEU A 197 -16.35 96.91 19.93
N LEU A 198 -15.29 97.07 20.73
CA LEU A 198 -14.20 96.11 20.85
C LEU A 198 -14.73 94.75 21.31
N ARG A 199 -15.58 94.72 22.34
CA ARG A 199 -16.22 93.48 22.80
C ARG A 199 -17.05 92.80 21.71
N ILE A 200 -17.82 93.58 20.95
CA ILE A 200 -18.61 93.05 19.83
C ILE A 200 -17.67 92.45 18.77
N GLN A 201 -16.61 93.18 18.39
CA GLN A 201 -15.66 92.77 17.36
C GLN A 201 -14.83 91.55 17.74
N GLU A 202 -14.35 91.47 18.98
CA GLU A 202 -13.44 90.41 19.44
C GLU A 202 -14.14 89.18 20.03
N HIS A 203 -15.39 89.30 20.50
CA HIS A 203 -16.12 88.18 21.10
C HIS A 203 -17.41 87.83 20.38
N GLU A 204 -18.27 88.81 20.09
CA GLU A 204 -19.60 88.51 19.54
C GLU A 204 -19.53 88.10 18.06
N ILE A 205 -18.76 88.82 17.22
CA ILE A 205 -18.60 88.50 15.78
C ILE A 205 -17.96 87.11 15.56
N PRO A 206 -16.84 86.72 16.23
CA PRO A 206 -16.27 85.38 16.07
C PRO A 206 -17.22 84.26 16.48
N LEU A 207 -17.98 84.43 17.57
CA LEU A 207 -18.97 83.46 18.01
C LEU A 207 -20.12 83.31 17.00
N ILE A 208 -20.59 84.41 16.42
CA ILE A 208 -21.61 84.40 15.37
C ILE A 208 -21.09 83.69 14.12
N ASN A 209 -19.86 83.99 13.68
CA ASN A 209 -19.25 83.34 12.52
C ASN A 209 -19.03 81.83 12.75
N GLN A 210 -18.61 81.43 13.95
CA GLN A 210 -18.49 80.01 14.31
C GLN A 210 -19.85 79.31 14.29
N ALA A 211 -20.88 79.92 14.88
CA ALA A 211 -22.24 79.37 14.88
C ALA A 211 -22.80 79.24 13.45
N LYS A 212 -22.56 80.24 12.60
CA LYS A 212 -22.88 80.21 11.17
C LYS A 212 -22.18 79.06 10.45
N GLY A 213 -20.87 78.88 10.66
CA GLY A 213 -20.13 77.76 10.07
C GLY A 213 -20.64 76.38 10.50
N ASN A 214 -20.94 76.21 11.79
CA ASN A 214 -21.54 74.97 12.30
C ASN A 214 -22.93 74.71 11.69
N LEU A 215 -23.74 75.76 11.57
CA LEU A 215 -25.08 75.67 10.99
C LEU A 215 -25.03 75.35 9.49
N THR A 216 -24.10 75.95 8.74
CA THR A 216 -23.83 75.60 7.33
C THR A 216 -23.45 74.12 7.20
N GLY A 217 -22.51 73.63 8.00
CA GLY A 217 -22.10 72.23 7.95
C GLY A 217 -23.24 71.25 8.30
N ALA A 218 -24.08 71.60 9.27
CA ALA A 218 -25.27 70.83 9.60
C ALA A 218 -26.30 70.83 8.46
N LEU A 219 -26.48 71.97 7.80
CA LEU A 219 -27.40 72.13 6.66
C LEU A 219 -26.94 71.32 5.45
N ASP A 220 -25.65 71.32 5.14
CA ASP A 220 -25.06 70.52 4.06
C ASP A 220 -25.19 69.02 4.31
N ASN A 221 -24.97 68.57 5.54
CA ASN A 221 -25.16 67.17 5.91
C ASN A 221 -26.63 66.76 5.73
N LEU A 222 -27.56 67.58 6.22
CA LEU A 222 -28.99 67.35 6.04
C LEU A 222 -29.35 67.30 4.55
N ARG A 223 -28.85 68.24 3.74
CA ARG A 223 -29.07 68.28 2.28
C ARG A 223 -28.68 66.97 1.61
N ASN A 224 -27.50 66.44 1.93
CA ASN A 224 -27.02 65.17 1.39
C ASN A 224 -27.89 63.97 1.82
N GLN A 225 -28.39 63.96 3.05
CA GLN A 225 -29.27 62.92 3.56
C GLN A 225 -30.70 63.01 2.98
N THR A 226 -31.16 64.21 2.58
CA THR A 226 -32.50 64.42 2.04
C THR A 226 -32.67 64.03 0.56
N ASN A 227 -31.60 63.66 -0.17
CA ASN A 227 -31.71 63.16 -1.54
C ASN A 227 -32.17 61.68 -1.60
N LEU A 228 -33.34 61.42 -1.01
CA LEU A 228 -33.90 60.08 -0.81
C LEU A 228 -34.53 59.50 -2.07
N ASN A 229 -35.08 60.33 -2.95
CA ASN A 229 -35.82 59.87 -4.13
C ASN A 229 -34.94 59.04 -5.07
N VAL A 230 -33.74 59.55 -5.38
CA VAL A 230 -32.76 58.83 -6.22
C VAL A 230 -32.30 57.52 -5.56
N GLN A 231 -32.04 57.55 -4.24
CA GLN A 231 -31.56 56.37 -3.52
C GLN A 231 -32.63 55.27 -3.46
N VAL A 232 -33.87 55.64 -3.14
CA VAL A 232 -35.00 54.72 -3.08
C VAL A 232 -35.29 54.12 -4.45
N GLN A 233 -35.28 54.93 -5.51
CA GLN A 233 -35.50 54.44 -6.87
C GLN A 233 -34.41 53.43 -7.29
N ASN A 234 -33.15 53.73 -6.98
CA ASN A 234 -32.05 52.79 -7.24
C ASN A 234 -32.22 51.45 -6.50
N VAL A 235 -32.75 51.46 -5.27
CA VAL A 235 -33.06 50.23 -4.52
C VAL A 235 -34.21 49.48 -5.17
N ILE A 236 -35.31 50.16 -5.51
CA ILE A 236 -36.45 49.55 -6.22
C ILE A 236 -35.99 48.90 -7.53
N ASP A 237 -35.19 49.63 -8.32
CA ASP A 237 -34.69 49.14 -9.60
C ASP A 237 -33.75 47.95 -9.42
N SER A 238 -32.82 48.02 -8.46
CA SER A 238 -31.90 46.91 -8.17
C SER A 238 -32.64 45.64 -7.72
N LEU A 239 -33.65 45.77 -6.86
CA LEU A 239 -34.47 44.65 -6.41
C LEU A 239 -35.33 44.08 -7.55
N THR A 240 -35.91 44.96 -8.37
CA THR A 240 -36.73 44.57 -9.54
C THR A 240 -35.87 43.83 -10.58
N THR A 241 -34.69 44.36 -10.90
CA THR A 241 -33.72 43.70 -11.78
C THR A 241 -33.30 42.35 -11.23
N SER A 242 -32.99 42.25 -9.94
CA SER A 242 -32.59 40.99 -9.31
C SER A 242 -33.71 39.95 -9.37
N GLN A 243 -34.95 40.34 -9.10
CA GLN A 243 -36.12 39.49 -9.21
C GLN A 243 -36.32 38.98 -10.65
N ASN A 244 -36.24 39.89 -11.62
CA ASN A 244 -36.44 39.54 -13.03
C ASN A 244 -35.33 38.63 -13.54
N THR A 245 -34.07 38.90 -13.16
CA THR A 245 -32.93 38.04 -13.51
C THR A 245 -33.09 36.66 -12.90
N PHE A 246 -33.42 36.56 -11.60
CA PHE A 246 -33.66 35.27 -10.96
C PHE A 246 -34.80 34.50 -11.64
N ASN A 247 -35.96 35.14 -11.85
CA ASN A 247 -37.11 34.47 -12.46
C ASN A 247 -36.83 34.03 -13.91
N ARG A 248 -36.01 34.79 -14.65
CA ARG A 248 -35.61 34.44 -16.02
C ARG A 248 -34.56 33.33 -16.08
N GLU A 249 -33.60 33.33 -15.17
CA GLU A 249 -32.40 32.48 -15.25
C GLU A 249 -32.43 31.29 -14.27
N SER A 250 -33.36 31.25 -13.32
CA SER A 250 -33.47 30.21 -12.29
C SER A 250 -33.51 28.79 -12.87
N THR A 251 -34.25 28.58 -13.95
CA THR A 251 -34.33 27.28 -14.64
C THR A 251 -32.98 26.88 -15.24
N GLY A 252 -32.29 27.81 -15.90
CA GLY A 252 -30.96 27.56 -16.47
C GLY A 252 -29.87 27.39 -15.41
N ILE A 253 -29.97 28.08 -14.27
CA ILE A 253 -29.06 27.91 -13.13
C ILE A 253 -29.27 26.54 -12.48
N LEU A 254 -30.54 26.13 -12.30
CA LEU A 254 -30.87 24.80 -11.77
C LEU A 254 -30.34 23.71 -12.68
N GLU A 255 -30.60 23.79 -13.99
CA GLU A 255 -30.12 22.82 -14.97
C GLU A 255 -28.59 22.71 -14.93
N LYS A 256 -27.87 23.84 -15.00
CA LYS A 256 -26.40 23.85 -14.92
C LYS A 256 -25.89 23.26 -13.61
N SER A 257 -26.49 23.61 -12.48
CA SER A 257 -26.11 23.09 -11.17
C SER A 257 -26.37 21.59 -11.06
N LEU A 258 -27.49 21.11 -11.59
CA LEU A 258 -27.88 19.70 -11.57
C LEU A 258 -26.96 18.86 -12.46
N VAL A 259 -26.65 19.33 -13.66
CA VAL A 259 -25.67 18.71 -14.58
C VAL A 259 -24.28 18.68 -13.95
N ALA A 260 -23.80 19.79 -13.40
CA ALA A 260 -22.47 19.86 -12.78
C ALA A 260 -22.36 18.91 -11.58
N THR A 261 -23.39 18.88 -10.72
CA THR A 261 -23.44 17.98 -9.55
C THR A 261 -23.48 16.52 -9.98
N SER A 262 -24.29 16.20 -10.99
CA SER A 262 -24.38 14.85 -11.57
C SER A 262 -23.03 14.39 -12.12
N GLN A 263 -22.37 15.22 -12.92
CA GLN A 263 -21.06 14.89 -13.49
C GLN A 263 -20.01 14.66 -12.39
N GLN A 264 -20.01 15.49 -11.35
CA GLN A 264 -19.11 15.31 -10.21
C GLN A 264 -19.39 13.99 -9.47
N LEU A 265 -20.66 13.63 -9.27
CA LEU A 265 -21.04 12.37 -8.65
C LEU A 265 -20.60 11.17 -9.49
N VAL A 266 -20.92 11.17 -10.79
CA VAL A 266 -20.53 10.10 -11.73
C VAL A 266 -19.00 9.94 -11.76
N SER A 267 -18.26 11.06 -11.84
CA SER A 267 -16.80 11.04 -11.81
C SER A 267 -16.27 10.42 -10.51
N THR A 268 -16.77 10.89 -9.37
CA THR A 268 -16.32 10.41 -8.05
C THR A 268 -16.55 8.91 -7.88
N VAL A 269 -17.73 8.42 -8.26
CA VAL A 269 -18.06 6.99 -8.18
C VAL A 269 -17.21 6.18 -9.17
N SER A 270 -17.03 6.69 -10.40
CA SER A 270 -16.18 6.06 -11.41
C SER A 270 -14.74 5.91 -10.94
N ASP A 271 -14.16 6.97 -10.38
CA ASP A 271 -12.80 6.97 -9.84
C ASP A 271 -12.65 5.96 -8.70
N GLN A 272 -13.64 5.89 -7.81
CA GLN A 272 -13.63 4.95 -6.71
C GLN A 272 -13.76 3.50 -7.18
N LEU A 273 -14.62 3.23 -8.18
CA LEU A 273 -14.72 1.90 -8.76
C LEU A 273 -13.44 1.50 -9.52
N ASN A 274 -12.81 2.42 -10.23
CA ASN A 274 -11.52 2.17 -10.88
C ASN A 274 -10.42 1.88 -9.87
N LYS A 275 -10.44 2.55 -8.72
CA LYS A 275 -9.56 2.24 -7.60
C LYS A 275 -9.82 0.83 -7.07
N VAL A 276 -11.08 0.47 -6.81
CA VAL A 276 -11.44 -0.89 -6.37
C VAL A 276 -11.01 -1.95 -7.39
N LYS A 277 -11.19 -1.72 -8.69
CA LYS A 277 -10.71 -2.63 -9.75
C LYS A 277 -9.20 -2.83 -9.69
N THR A 278 -8.45 -1.74 -9.50
CA THR A 278 -6.99 -1.76 -9.40
C THR A 278 -6.53 -2.46 -8.11
N ASP A 279 -7.21 -2.19 -7.01
CA ASP A 279 -6.97 -2.84 -5.73
C ASP A 279 -7.21 -4.35 -5.86
N ILE A 280 -8.35 -4.80 -6.39
CA ILE A 280 -8.63 -6.24 -6.59
C ILE A 280 -7.57 -6.92 -7.47
N ARG A 281 -7.14 -6.28 -8.57
CA ARG A 281 -6.09 -6.83 -9.45
C ARG A 281 -4.74 -6.97 -8.74
N SER A 282 -4.42 -6.07 -7.82
CA SER A 282 -3.15 -6.06 -7.08
C SER A 282 -3.22 -6.77 -5.73
N TYR A 283 -4.43 -7.04 -5.22
CA TYR A 283 -4.69 -7.65 -3.93
C TYR A 283 -4.28 -9.12 -3.91
N GLY A 284 -3.93 -9.61 -2.72
CA GLY A 284 -3.49 -10.99 -2.53
C GLY A 284 -2.22 -11.28 -3.34
N LYS A 285 -1.11 -10.65 -2.98
CA LYS A 285 0.20 -10.91 -3.60
C LYS A 285 0.56 -12.40 -3.52
N CYS A 286 0.83 -13.05 -4.66
CA CYS A 286 1.04 -14.50 -4.71
C CYS A 286 2.51 -14.95 -4.76
N GLU A 287 3.47 -14.03 -4.60
CA GLU A 287 4.89 -14.36 -4.45
C GLU A 287 5.19 -15.38 -3.33
N PRO A 288 4.54 -15.34 -2.15
CA PRO A 288 4.75 -16.36 -1.12
C PRO A 288 4.38 -17.78 -1.58
N VAL A 289 3.37 -17.91 -2.45
CA VAL A 289 2.97 -19.20 -3.02
C VAL A 289 4.09 -19.74 -3.91
N TYR A 290 4.61 -18.91 -4.82
CA TYR A 290 5.76 -19.28 -5.67
C TYR A 290 6.96 -19.74 -4.82
N LYS A 291 7.33 -18.96 -3.80
CA LYS A 291 8.45 -19.28 -2.90
C LYS A 291 8.24 -20.60 -2.16
N ASN A 292 7.04 -20.90 -1.70
CA ASN A 292 6.75 -22.15 -1.02
C ASN A 292 6.83 -23.35 -1.97
N VAL A 293 6.31 -23.21 -3.20
CA VAL A 293 6.42 -24.26 -4.23
C VAL A 293 7.88 -24.49 -4.64
N GLN A 294 8.66 -23.41 -4.80
CA GLN A 294 10.11 -23.51 -5.04
C GLN A 294 10.81 -24.26 -3.91
N LYS A 295 10.54 -23.92 -2.64
CA LYS A 295 11.11 -24.63 -1.49
C LYS A 295 10.74 -26.11 -1.43
N LEU A 296 9.51 -26.46 -1.80
CA LEU A 296 9.08 -27.86 -1.88
C LEU A 296 9.85 -28.60 -2.99
N SER A 297 10.03 -27.95 -4.14
CA SER A 297 10.88 -28.47 -5.21
C SER A 297 12.32 -28.66 -4.75
N ASP A 298 12.92 -27.66 -4.10
CA ASP A 298 14.30 -27.73 -3.60
C ASP A 298 14.45 -28.82 -2.52
N ALA A 299 13.45 -29.00 -1.66
CA ALA A 299 13.45 -30.08 -0.67
C ALA A 299 13.47 -31.47 -1.34
N PHE A 300 12.73 -31.65 -2.44
CA PHE A 300 12.74 -32.91 -3.16
C PHE A 300 14.01 -33.09 -4.02
N CYS A 301 14.35 -32.09 -4.82
CA CYS A 301 15.42 -32.16 -5.80
C CYS A 301 16.82 -32.03 -5.18
N VAL A 302 17.01 -31.03 -4.32
CA VAL A 302 18.32 -30.74 -3.73
C VAL A 302 18.52 -31.46 -2.41
N THR A 303 17.49 -31.54 -1.56
CA THR A 303 17.68 -32.13 -0.22
C THR A 303 17.55 -33.66 -0.23
N PHE A 304 16.73 -34.23 -1.11
CA PHE A 304 16.53 -35.69 -1.20
C PHE A 304 17.23 -36.32 -2.40
N LEU A 305 16.94 -35.86 -3.62
CA LEU A 305 17.40 -36.52 -4.84
C LEU A 305 18.91 -36.38 -5.07
N ASP A 306 19.49 -35.20 -4.81
CA ASP A 306 20.94 -34.97 -4.97
C ASP A 306 21.80 -35.90 -4.09
N PRO A 307 21.57 -36.02 -2.76
CA PRO A 307 22.33 -36.96 -1.93
C PRO A 307 22.14 -38.42 -2.37
N VAL A 308 20.92 -38.83 -2.71
CA VAL A 308 20.64 -40.20 -3.16
C VAL A 308 21.42 -40.50 -4.45
N ASN A 309 21.36 -39.59 -5.42
CA ASN A 309 22.12 -39.72 -6.67
C ASN A 309 23.64 -39.72 -6.41
N SER A 310 24.11 -38.87 -5.50
CA SER A 310 25.53 -38.79 -5.10
C SER A 310 26.02 -40.09 -4.42
N ILE A 311 25.21 -40.70 -3.55
CA ILE A 311 25.52 -41.99 -2.90
C ILE A 311 25.69 -43.08 -3.96
N TRP A 312 24.75 -43.20 -4.90
CA TRP A 312 24.82 -44.23 -5.95
C TRP A 312 25.98 -43.99 -6.91
N PHE A 313 26.26 -42.73 -7.26
CA PHE A 313 27.43 -42.35 -8.05
C PHE A 313 28.73 -42.74 -7.35
N GLY A 314 28.87 -42.41 -6.06
CA GLY A 314 30.05 -42.73 -5.25
C GLY A 314 30.27 -44.23 -5.09
N LEU A 315 29.21 -44.99 -4.80
CA LEU A 315 29.26 -46.46 -4.72
C LEU A 315 29.64 -47.09 -6.06
N GLY A 316 29.10 -46.57 -7.17
CA GLY A 316 29.44 -47.03 -8.51
C GLY A 316 30.92 -46.85 -8.83
N TRP A 317 31.47 -45.67 -8.59
CA TRP A 317 32.91 -45.42 -8.77
C TRP A 317 33.78 -46.21 -7.81
N GLY A 318 33.35 -46.36 -6.56
CA GLY A 318 34.02 -47.21 -5.57
C GLY A 318 34.15 -48.65 -6.09
N LEU A 319 33.06 -49.25 -6.56
CA LEU A 319 33.08 -50.60 -7.16
C LEU A 319 33.95 -50.65 -8.42
N ALA A 320 33.88 -49.64 -9.28
CA ALA A 320 34.67 -49.57 -10.51
C ALA A 320 36.19 -49.59 -10.24
N PHE A 321 36.66 -48.94 -9.17
CA PHE A 321 38.07 -48.98 -8.74
C PHE A 321 38.42 -50.20 -7.89
N PHE A 322 37.48 -50.75 -7.12
CA PHE A 322 37.72 -51.96 -6.32
C PHE A 322 37.90 -53.21 -7.19
N ILE A 323 37.16 -53.34 -8.30
CA ILE A 323 37.29 -54.49 -9.21
C ILE A 323 38.74 -54.69 -9.70
N PRO A 324 39.42 -53.70 -10.32
CA PRO A 324 40.81 -53.87 -10.75
C PRO A 324 41.77 -54.04 -9.56
N ALA A 325 41.54 -53.35 -8.44
CA ALA A 325 42.36 -53.49 -7.24
C ALA A 325 42.37 -54.92 -6.69
N ILE A 326 41.20 -55.59 -6.66
CA ILE A 326 41.08 -56.99 -6.24
C ILE A 326 41.79 -57.92 -7.24
N ILE A 327 41.70 -57.65 -8.55
CA ILE A 327 42.42 -58.44 -9.57
C ILE A 327 43.94 -58.34 -9.33
N PHE A 328 44.48 -57.14 -9.13
CA PHE A 328 45.91 -56.96 -8.83
C PHE A 328 46.32 -57.62 -7.50
N ALA A 329 45.47 -57.55 -6.46
CA ALA A 329 45.71 -58.23 -5.19
C ALA A 329 45.78 -59.76 -5.37
N LEU A 330 44.87 -60.35 -6.15
CA LEU A 330 44.88 -61.80 -6.43
C LEU A 330 46.09 -62.24 -7.27
N LEU A 331 46.52 -61.41 -8.23
CA LEU A 331 47.73 -61.68 -9.02
C LEU A 331 49.01 -61.62 -8.17
N THR A 332 49.07 -60.71 -7.19
CA THR A 332 50.24 -60.55 -6.31
C THR A 332 50.31 -61.56 -5.17
N VAL A 333 49.20 -62.15 -4.72
CA VAL A 333 49.21 -63.25 -3.73
C VAL A 333 50.07 -64.44 -4.20
N ASN A 334 50.06 -64.74 -5.51
CA ASN A 334 50.89 -65.81 -6.09
C ASN A 334 52.40 -65.51 -6.01
N LEU A 335 52.80 -64.23 -5.94
CA LEU A 335 54.19 -63.82 -5.73
C LEU A 335 54.61 -63.97 -4.26
N TYR A 336 53.72 -63.65 -3.31
CA TYR A 336 54.00 -63.77 -1.87
C TYR A 336 54.08 -65.23 -1.38
N GLN A 337 53.30 -66.15 -1.95
CA GLN A 337 53.34 -67.57 -1.57
C GLN A 337 54.67 -68.28 -1.92
N ARG A 338 55.53 -67.66 -2.74
CA ARG A 338 56.84 -68.21 -3.09
C ARG A 338 57.93 -67.96 -2.03
N GLU A 339 57.67 -67.15 -1.00
CA GLU A 339 58.66 -66.79 0.02
C GLU A 339 58.56 -67.55 1.35
N GLU A 340 57.66 -68.53 1.52
CA GLU A 340 57.70 -69.37 2.73
C GLU A 340 58.92 -70.32 2.69
N PRO A 341 59.88 -70.22 3.65
CA PRO A 341 61.06 -71.08 3.66
C PRO A 341 60.69 -72.52 4.04
N TYR A 342 61.32 -73.48 3.36
CA TYR A 342 61.17 -74.92 3.57
C TYR A 342 61.40 -75.32 5.04
N ASP A 343 60.31 -75.61 5.76
CA ASP A 343 60.37 -75.97 7.18
C ASP A 343 60.95 -77.38 7.37
N THR A 344 62.24 -77.43 7.71
CA THR A 344 62.97 -78.66 8.00
C THR A 344 62.44 -79.41 9.22
N SER A 345 61.67 -78.77 10.11
CA SER A 345 61.11 -79.40 11.31
C SER A 345 60.01 -80.40 10.94
N PHE A 346 59.11 -80.03 10.01
CA PHE A 346 58.01 -80.89 9.55
C PHE A 346 58.50 -82.15 8.83
N HIS A 347 59.57 -82.02 8.03
CA HIS A 347 60.20 -83.15 7.36
C HIS A 347 60.88 -84.12 8.34
N ARG A 348 61.48 -83.60 9.42
CA ARG A 348 62.12 -84.42 10.45
C ARG A 348 61.09 -85.26 11.20
N THR A 349 59.96 -84.64 11.57
CA THR A 349 58.83 -85.32 12.22
C THR A 349 58.23 -86.42 11.35
N ARG A 350 58.07 -86.17 10.04
CA ARG A 350 57.56 -87.17 9.09
C ARG A 350 58.50 -88.36 8.91
N LYS A 351 59.82 -88.13 9.01
CA LYS A 351 60.84 -89.19 8.93
C LYS A 351 60.85 -90.04 10.20
N MET A 352 60.64 -89.43 11.37
CA MET A 352 60.51 -90.13 12.64
C MET A 352 59.25 -91.00 12.69
N LEU A 353 58.11 -90.51 12.19
CA LEU A 353 56.87 -91.29 12.12
C LEU A 353 57.03 -92.51 11.19
N LYS A 354 57.65 -92.34 10.02
CA LYS A 354 57.94 -93.47 9.11
C LYS A 354 58.96 -94.48 9.65
N ALA A 355 59.87 -94.06 10.53
CA ALA A 355 60.80 -94.97 11.19
C ALA A 355 60.08 -95.79 12.26
N ARG A 356 59.16 -95.17 13.00
CA ARG A 356 58.32 -95.83 14.02
C ARG A 356 57.40 -96.88 13.42
N ASP A 357 56.74 -96.57 12.30
CA ASP A 357 55.87 -97.53 11.59
C ASP A 357 56.63 -98.73 10.99
N LYS A 358 57.96 -98.63 10.84
CA LYS A 358 58.81 -99.71 10.30
C LYS A 358 59.39 -100.61 11.39
N GLU A 359 59.41 -100.14 12.63
CA GLU A 359 59.89 -100.89 13.81
C GLU A 359 58.76 -101.76 14.39
N GLU A 360 57.50 -101.34 14.22
CA GLU A 360 56.30 -102.04 14.69
C GLU A 360 55.88 -103.24 13.80
N SER A 361 56.50 -103.43 12.62
CA SER A 361 56.14 -104.50 11.66
C SER A 361 56.99 -105.78 11.74
N THR A 362 57.81 -105.98 12.79
CA THR A 362 58.79 -107.10 12.85
C THR A 362 58.80 -107.91 14.15
N PHE A 363 57.66 -108.06 14.85
CA PHE A 363 57.57 -108.99 15.97
C PHE A 363 56.24 -109.76 15.97
N ASP A 364 56.35 -111.08 15.85
CA ASP A 364 55.29 -112.05 15.62
C ASP A 364 54.30 -112.23 16.78
N ASN A 365 53.07 -112.56 16.38
CA ASN A 365 51.95 -113.09 17.18
C ASN A 365 52.24 -114.53 17.68
N PRO A 366 51.69 -114.97 18.82
CA PRO A 366 50.60 -115.97 18.73
C PRO A 366 49.50 -115.87 19.82
N ASP A 367 48.25 -115.90 19.33
CA ASP A 367 47.19 -116.89 19.60
C ASP A 367 46.45 -117.02 20.98
N ILE A 368 45.13 -117.25 20.83
CA ILE A 368 44.21 -118.06 21.69
C ILE A 368 43.38 -117.39 22.82
N ASP A 369 42.10 -117.16 22.48
CA ASP A 369 40.84 -117.61 23.12
C ASP A 369 40.22 -117.08 24.44
N ARG A 370 38.88 -116.92 24.31
CA ARG A 370 37.75 -117.22 25.22
C ARG A 370 37.22 -116.19 26.27
N TYR A 371 35.94 -115.86 26.02
CA TYR A 371 34.73 -115.86 26.89
C TYR A 371 34.53 -114.82 28.03
N GLN A 372 33.38 -114.13 27.87
CA GLN A 372 32.31 -113.81 28.84
C GLN A 372 32.59 -113.05 30.14
N GLY A 373 31.75 -112.04 30.38
CA GLY A 373 31.13 -111.83 31.69
C GLY A 373 31.08 -110.40 32.23
N GLN A 374 29.89 -109.79 32.11
CA GLN A 374 29.19 -108.95 33.10
C GLN A 374 29.96 -108.01 34.06
N GLY A 375 29.50 -106.74 34.11
CA GLY A 375 28.94 -106.20 35.36
C GLY A 375 29.53 -104.90 35.93
N TYR A 376 28.67 -103.88 35.96
CA TYR A 376 28.50 -102.81 36.97
C TYR A 376 29.41 -101.57 37.00
N ASP A 377 28.78 -100.44 36.61
CA ASP A 377 28.57 -99.16 37.32
C ASP A 377 29.49 -98.79 38.51
N ALA A 378 29.98 -97.54 38.51
CA ALA A 378 29.49 -96.47 39.41
C ALA A 378 30.44 -95.25 39.51
N TYR A 379 29.86 -94.08 39.19
CA TYR A 379 29.91 -92.79 39.90
C TYR A 379 31.21 -92.17 40.44
N GLY A 380 31.37 -90.88 40.12
CA GLY A 380 31.24 -89.83 41.14
C GLY A 380 32.34 -88.78 41.24
N GLY A 381 31.96 -87.49 41.18
CA GLY A 381 32.70 -86.40 41.83
C GLY A 381 32.75 -85.06 41.08
N PRO A 382 31.89 -84.09 41.44
CA PRO A 382 31.90 -82.71 40.94
C PRO A 382 32.60 -81.74 41.92
N GLY A 383 33.01 -80.57 41.43
CA GLY A 383 33.56 -79.49 42.27
C GLY A 383 33.44 -78.13 41.60
N ALA A 384 32.58 -77.28 42.16
CA ALA A 384 32.42 -75.87 41.85
C ALA A 384 33.59 -75.04 42.39
N ASP A 385 33.84 -73.86 41.81
CA ASP A 385 34.08 -72.62 42.55
C ASP A 385 34.03 -71.38 41.63
N ASN A 386 33.62 -70.28 42.26
CA ASN A 386 33.10 -69.04 41.69
C ASN A 386 34.17 -67.91 41.57
N ILE A 387 33.66 -66.77 41.05
CA ILE A 387 34.03 -65.34 41.26
C ILE A 387 35.14 -64.67 40.38
N PRO A 388 35.08 -63.33 40.13
CA PRO A 388 34.93 -62.74 38.79
C PRO A 388 35.90 -61.55 38.56
N LEU A 389 35.60 -60.65 37.59
CA LEU A 389 35.85 -59.17 37.55
C LEU A 389 36.17 -58.73 36.10
N THR A 390 35.22 -58.09 35.40
CA THR A 390 35.10 -56.63 35.17
C THR A 390 36.24 -55.99 34.38
N GLY A 391 35.89 -55.28 33.30
CA GLY A 391 36.80 -54.39 32.58
C GLY A 391 36.19 -53.77 31.34
N SER A 392 35.22 -52.88 31.52
CA SER A 392 34.80 -51.90 30.51
C SER A 392 35.94 -50.92 30.19
N MET A 393 36.16 -50.57 28.93
CA MET A 393 36.57 -49.20 28.59
C MET A 393 36.10 -48.83 27.19
N TYR A 394 35.27 -47.78 27.15
CA TYR A 394 34.94 -46.95 26.01
C TYR A 394 36.19 -46.26 25.46
N TYR A 395 36.29 -46.16 24.13
CA TYR A 395 36.15 -44.90 23.39
C TYR A 395 35.70 -45.20 21.96
#